data_AF-A0A444JBZ2-F1
#
_entry.id   AF-A0A444JBZ2-F1
#
_cell.length_a   1.000
_cell.length_b   1.000
_cell.length_c   1.000
_cell.angle_alpha   90.00
_cell.angle_beta   90.00
_cell.angle_gamma   90.00
#
_symmetry.space_group_name_H-M   'P 1'
#
loop_
_entity.id
_entity.type
_entity.pdbx_description
1 polymer ?
#
loop_
_entity_poly.entity_id
_entity_poly.type
_entity_poly.pdbx_seq_one_letter_code
_entity_poly.pdbx_strand_id
1 'polypeptide(L)'
;MERSTDKAVTHVLNNHKGGRQLQTVWDRYEAQQPQCGFGELGVCCRHCMQGPCRIDPFGEGPDRGICGATADTIVARGLARAIAGGTASHSGHALHVA
;
A
#
# COMPACT_ATOMS: atom_id res chain seq x y z
N MET A 1 -6.79 -19.69 -8.51
CA MET A 1 -7.82 -18.63 -8.50
C MET A 1 -7.82 -17.99 -9.87
N GLU A 2 -8.98 -17.79 -10.49
CA GLU A 2 -9.06 -17.06 -11.76
C GLU A 2 -8.63 -15.61 -11.49
N ARG A 3 -7.53 -15.17 -12.14
CA ARG A 3 -6.85 -13.89 -11.87
C ARG A 3 -7.68 -12.67 -12.33
N SER A 4 -8.61 -12.87 -13.26
CA SER A 4 -9.54 -11.88 -13.78
C SER A 4 -10.84 -12.56 -14.21
N THR A 5 -11.97 -11.86 -14.13
CA THR A 5 -13.25 -12.30 -14.71
C THR A 5 -13.44 -11.84 -16.15
N ASP A 6 -12.59 -10.92 -16.64
CA ASP A 6 -12.59 -10.45 -18.02
C ASP A 6 -11.96 -11.49 -18.95
N LYS A 7 -12.71 -11.94 -19.97
CA LYS A 7 -12.27 -12.98 -20.90
C LYS A 7 -11.07 -12.57 -21.75
N ALA A 8 -10.95 -11.30 -22.13
CA ALA A 8 -9.80 -10.80 -22.89
C ALA A 8 -8.54 -10.81 -22.02
N VAL A 9 -8.66 -10.40 -20.75
CA VAL A 9 -7.56 -10.49 -19.79
C VAL A 9 -7.15 -11.94 -19.59
N THR A 10 -8.10 -12.84 -19.34
CA THR A 10 -7.82 -14.28 -19.17
C THR A 10 -7.21 -14.89 -20.42
N HIS A 11 -7.65 -14.50 -21.62
CA HIS A 11 -7.04 -14.93 -22.87
C HIS A 11 -5.57 -14.51 -22.97
N VAL A 12 -5.24 -13.25 -22.66
CA VAL A 12 -3.86 -12.75 -22.67
C VAL A 12 -3.01 -13.44 -21.60
N LEU A 13 -3.56 -13.65 -20.41
CA LEU A 13 -2.88 -14.34 -19.31
C LEU A 13 -2.61 -15.81 -19.61
N ASN A 14 -3.56 -16.52 -20.21
CA ASN A 14 -3.40 -17.94 -20.54
C ASN A 14 -2.47 -18.14 -21.74
N ASN A 15 -2.45 -17.20 -22.68
CA ASN A 15 -1.57 -17.23 -23.84
C ASN A 15 -0.19 -16.60 -23.57
N HIS A 16 0.07 -16.22 -22.32
CA HIS A 16 1.37 -15.75 -21.88
C HIS A 16 2.41 -16.88 -21.95
N LYS A 17 3.28 -16.88 -22.97
CA LYS A 17 4.27 -17.94 -23.25
C LYS A 17 5.56 -17.91 -22.39
N GLY A 18 5.43 -17.63 -21.09
CA GLY A 18 6.37 -18.05 -20.06
C GLY A 18 7.82 -17.51 -20.10
N GLY A 19 8.16 -16.71 -19.10
CA GLY A 19 9.53 -16.54 -18.64
C GLY A 19 9.66 -15.37 -17.66
N ARG A 20 10.70 -15.39 -16.81
CA ARG A 20 11.11 -14.29 -15.88
C ARG A 20 11.17 -12.89 -16.54
N GLN A 21 11.13 -12.81 -17.86
CA GLN A 21 11.26 -11.61 -18.66
C GLN A 21 9.94 -10.78 -18.77
N LEU A 22 8.77 -11.32 -18.44
CA LEU A 22 7.49 -10.59 -18.54
C LEU A 22 6.54 -10.88 -17.36
N GLN A 23 6.95 -10.53 -16.14
CA GLN A 23 6.10 -10.68 -14.95
C GLN A 23 4.83 -9.81 -15.01
N THR A 24 3.69 -10.41 -14.70
CA THR A 24 2.40 -9.71 -14.58
C THR A 24 2.20 -9.13 -13.17
N VAL A 25 1.14 -8.34 -12.98
CA VAL A 25 0.79 -7.81 -11.64
C VAL A 25 0.44 -8.93 -10.66
N TRP A 26 -0.19 -10.01 -11.12
CA TRP A 26 -0.55 -11.14 -10.27
C TRP A 26 0.67 -11.91 -9.78
N ASP A 27 1.69 -12.08 -10.63
CA ASP A 27 2.95 -12.73 -10.21
C ASP A 27 3.68 -11.89 -9.16
N ARG A 28 3.67 -10.56 -9.29
CA ARG A 28 4.24 -9.65 -8.29
C ARG A 28 3.44 -9.63 -6.99
N TYR A 29 2.12 -9.73 -7.08
CA TYR A 29 1.25 -9.83 -5.91
C TYR A 29 1.50 -11.12 -5.14
N GLU A 30 1.53 -12.27 -5.83
CA GLU A 30 1.85 -13.57 -5.21
C GLU A 30 3.24 -13.56 -4.55
N ALA A 31 4.24 -12.95 -5.19
CA ALA A 31 5.58 -12.81 -4.63
C ALA A 31 5.67 -11.86 -3.42
N GLN A 32 4.66 -11.02 -3.18
CA GLN A 32 4.57 -10.13 -2.02
C GLN A 32 3.81 -10.75 -0.84
N GLN A 33 3.28 -11.97 -0.98
CA GLN A 33 2.55 -12.64 0.10
C GLN A 33 3.48 -13.39 1.07
N PRO A 34 3.20 -13.37 2.38
CA PRO A 34 2.18 -12.54 3.04
C PRO A 34 2.60 -11.07 3.10
N GLN A 35 1.65 -10.16 2.81
CA GLN A 35 1.89 -8.73 2.99
C GLN A 35 2.08 -8.36 4.47
N CYS A 36 2.67 -7.18 4.71
CA CYS A 36 2.98 -6.72 6.06
C CYS A 36 1.72 -6.26 6.81
N GLY A 37 1.34 -7.00 7.86
CA GLY A 37 0.16 -6.68 8.68
C GLY A 37 0.17 -5.30 9.35
N PHE A 38 1.34 -4.77 9.74
CA PHE A 38 1.43 -3.39 10.26
C PHE A 38 1.08 -2.34 9.20
N GLY A 39 1.42 -2.62 7.94
CA GLY A 39 1.07 -1.77 6.80
C GLY A 39 -0.42 -1.87 6.47
N GLU A 40 -0.97 -3.08 6.46
CA GLU A 40 -2.39 -3.33 6.19
C GLU A 40 -3.31 -2.66 7.23
N LEU A 41 -2.92 -2.70 8.50
CA LEU A 41 -3.66 -2.04 9.59
C LEU A 41 -3.34 -0.54 9.72
N GLY A 42 -2.38 0.00 8.95
CA GLY A 42 -2.01 1.40 8.96
C GLY A 42 -1.22 1.86 10.20
N VAL A 43 -0.74 0.93 11.03
CA VAL A 43 -0.05 1.19 12.31
C VAL A 43 1.47 1.31 12.18
N CYS A 44 1.97 1.64 10.99
CA CYS A 44 3.39 1.86 10.69
C CYS A 44 3.65 3.32 10.30
N CYS A 45 4.64 3.96 10.93
CA CYS A 45 4.99 5.37 10.70
C CYS A 45 6.46 5.54 10.29
N ARG A 46 6.70 6.31 9.21
CA ARG A 46 8.03 6.65 8.67
C ARG A 46 8.22 8.15 8.42
N HIS A 47 7.56 8.99 9.21
CA HIS A 47 7.56 10.45 8.98
C HIS A 47 8.81 11.19 9.46
N CYS A 48 9.71 10.52 10.17
CA CYS A 48 10.97 11.10 10.65
C CYS A 48 12.09 10.06 10.67
N MET A 49 13.31 10.52 10.93
CA MET A 49 14.53 9.70 10.93
C MET A 49 14.67 8.76 12.16
N GLN A 50 13.78 8.85 13.14
CA GLN A 50 13.74 7.92 14.28
C GLN A 50 12.98 6.64 13.94
N GLY A 51 12.11 6.66 12.91
CA GLY A 51 11.36 5.49 12.48
C GLY A 51 12.22 4.43 11.76
N PRO A 52 11.62 3.32 11.29
CA PRO A 52 10.18 3.03 11.28
C PRO A 52 9.63 2.70 12.66
N CYS A 53 8.55 3.39 13.06
CA CYS A 53 7.76 3.02 14.23
C CYS A 53 6.63 2.07 13.80
N ARG A 54 6.31 1.08 14.64
CA ARG A 54 5.15 0.19 14.47
C ARG A 54 4.44 0.02 15.80
N ILE A 55 3.11 -0.05 15.77
CA ILE A 55 2.30 -0.34 16.96
C ILE A 55 1.72 -1.74 16.84
N ASP A 56 1.84 -2.51 17.92
CA ASP A 56 1.19 -3.82 18.02
C ASP A 56 -0.29 -3.63 18.38
N PRO A 57 -1.23 -4.03 17.52
CA PRO A 57 -2.65 -3.88 17.79
C PRO A 57 -3.18 -4.85 18.87
N PHE A 58 -2.41 -5.85 19.29
CA PHE A 58 -2.82 -6.91 20.21
C PHE A 58 -2.26 -6.75 21.64
N GLY A 59 -1.44 -5.74 21.89
CA GLY A 59 -1.01 -5.34 23.24
C GLY A 59 0.25 -6.03 23.79
N GLU A 60 0.94 -6.86 23.00
CA GLU A 60 2.19 -7.53 23.42
C GLU A 60 3.45 -6.71 23.06
N GLY A 61 3.35 -5.87 22.04
CA GLY A 61 4.43 -5.04 21.52
C GLY A 61 4.32 -3.54 21.83
N PRO A 62 5.03 -2.69 21.07
CA PRO A 62 5.02 -1.24 21.28
C PRO A 62 3.61 -0.65 21.13
N ASP A 63 3.21 0.20 22.09
CA ASP A 63 1.89 0.85 22.16
C ASP A 63 1.86 2.27 21.55
N ARG A 64 3.04 2.81 21.20
CA ARG A 64 3.25 4.17 20.67
C ARG A 64 4.54 4.24 19.86
N GLY A 65 4.61 5.21 18.95
CA GLY A 65 5.86 5.58 18.28
C GLY A 65 6.86 6.24 19.23
N ILE A 66 8.13 6.34 18.81
CA ILE A 66 9.23 6.91 19.62
C ILE A 66 8.92 8.32 20.12
N CYS A 67 8.25 9.13 19.30
CA CYS A 67 7.84 10.49 19.67
C CYS A 67 6.55 10.56 20.53
N GLY A 68 6.00 9.42 20.96
CA GLY A 68 4.74 9.33 21.70
C GLY A 68 3.46 9.26 20.86
N ALA A 69 3.54 9.17 19.53
CA ALA A 69 2.35 9.09 18.67
C ALA A 69 1.60 7.77 18.87
N THR A 70 0.30 7.84 19.14
CA THR A 70 -0.60 6.67 19.30
C THR A 70 -1.00 6.05 17.97
N ALA A 71 -1.66 4.89 18.01
CA ALA A 71 -2.22 4.21 16.83
C ALA A 71 -3.13 5.12 16.01
N ASP A 72 -4.11 5.77 16.66
CA ASP A 72 -5.04 6.69 15.99
C ASP A 72 -4.29 7.83 15.30
N THR A 73 -3.28 8.38 15.97
CA THR A 73 -2.46 9.48 15.43
C THR A 73 -1.63 9.01 14.23
N ILE A 74 -1.10 7.79 14.23
CA ILE A 74 -0.37 7.23 13.10
C ILE A 74 -1.32 6.99 11.92
N VAL A 75 -2.44 6.29 12.15
CA VAL A 75 -3.44 5.96 11.13
C VAL A 75 -4.03 7.21 10.50
N ALA A 76 -4.49 8.18 11.31
CA ALA A 76 -5.09 9.42 10.80
C ALA A 76 -4.11 10.24 9.96
N ARG A 77 -2.82 10.34 10.36
CA ARG A 77 -1.80 11.03 9.56
C ARG A 77 -1.48 10.30 8.26
N GLY A 78 -1.46 8.96 8.28
CA GLY A 78 -1.30 8.14 7.08
C GLY A 78 -2.42 8.39 6.07
N LEU A 79 -3.67 8.34 6.53
CA LEU A 79 -4.85 8.63 5.72
C LEU A 79 -4.82 10.07 5.15
N ALA A 80 -4.54 11.07 6.00
CA ALA A 80 -4.48 12.46 5.56
C ALA A 80 -3.43 12.69 4.46
N ARG A 81 -2.27 12.03 4.53
CA ARG A 81 -1.25 12.10 3.47
C ARG A 81 -1.68 11.40 2.19
N ALA A 82 -2.40 10.27 2.27
CA ALA A 82 -2.93 9.60 1.09
C ALA A 82 -3.98 10.47 0.37
N ILE A 83 -4.88 11.11 1.13
CA ILE A 83 -5.85 12.08 0.60
C ILE A 83 -5.12 13.23 -0.08
N ALA A 84 -4.14 13.85 0.60
CA ALA A 84 -3.37 14.95 0.04
C ALA A 84 -2.66 14.56 -1.28
N GLY A 85 -2.12 13.33 -1.37
CA GLY A 85 -1.50 12.82 -2.61
C GLY A 85 -2.49 12.70 -3.77
N GLY A 86 -3.70 12.20 -3.51
CA GLY A 86 -4.77 12.15 -4.52
C GLY A 86 -5.26 13.54 -4.92
N THR A 87 -5.52 14.42 -3.95
CA THR A 87 -5.96 15.80 -4.19
C THR A 87 -4.93 16.59 -5.01
N ALA A 88 -3.62 16.43 -4.73
CA ALA A 88 -2.56 17.07 -5.49
C ALA A 88 -2.58 16.66 -6.97
N SER A 89 -2.87 15.39 -7.26
CA SER A 89 -2.96 14.88 -8.65
C SER A 89 -4.12 15.54 -9.41
N HIS A 90 -5.30 15.62 -8.79
CA HIS A 90 -6.46 16.26 -9.41
C HIS A 90 -6.34 17.79 -9.49
N SER A 91 -5.73 18.43 -8.50
CA SER A 91 -5.43 19.85 -8.52
C SER A 91 -4.47 20.19 -9.66
N GLY A 92 -3.40 19.41 -9.85
CA GLY A 92 -2.48 19.56 -10.98
C GLY A 92 -3.17 19.34 -12.32
N HIS A 93 -4.05 18.34 -12.43
CA HIS A 93 -4.85 18.12 -13.63
C HIS A 93 -5.77 19.30 -13.95
N ALA A 94 -6.47 19.85 -12.95
CA ALA A 94 -7.35 21.01 -13.14
C ALA A 94 -6.55 22.25 -13.58
N LEU A 95 -5.37 22.48 -12.97
CA LEU A 95 -4.49 23.59 -13.33
C LEU A 95 -3.93 23.47 -14.76
N HIS A 96 -3.69 22.26 -15.26
CA HIS A 96 -3.24 22.06 -16.64
C HIS A 96 -4.29 22.51 -17.67
N VAL A 97 -5.58 22.42 -17.33
CA VAL A 97 -6.69 22.80 -18.22
C VAL A 97 -7.05 24.29 -18.12
N ALA A 98 -6.77 24.92 -16.97
CA ALA A 98 -7.08 26.33 -16.69
C ALA A 98 -6.09 27.29 -17.37
#